data_AF-A0A8H5NLP9-F1
#
_entry.id   AF-A0A8H5NLP9-F1
#
_cell.length_a   1.000
_cell.length_b   1.000
_cell.length_c   1.000
_cell.angle_alpha   90.00
_cell.angle_beta   90.00
_cell.angle_gamma   90.00
#
_symmetry.space_group_name_H-M   'P 1'
#
loop_
_entity.id
_entity.type
_entity.pdbx_description
1 polymer ?
#
loop_
_entity_poly.entity_id
_entity_poly.type
_entity_poly.pdbx_seq_one_letter_code
_entity_poly.pdbx_strand_id
1 'polypeptide(L)'
;MASKSGQSASKAGAEQVQLWFFLFEDMKSSNFKQADYSLADVKKMNLTLDQCLKLSGCKGKAQDFSFWIHSKSMSSAVQMLTDEGIIGTYKLYCAKDPIIQIIIRHAEDLSPNTSRAPSHADSLASRQQKSARRGPLAPDLFIQPKVRHVSGSTDMETFEEIQDDQNVISIVKEGQTFTFTQDYLKGWIESEIANLKPLTDIVVQSLGPDGVTRDIRLDASDTFVRSQAKREELLADIYSQVPNFQKSCLEFIYDLRNFGQNDKSKKRLESTGDQYYLGSPYFDTKIRDKLLELPVQAGTLQQALDALSIKRLGSTICASHDLSPIYEYALGIAWDKTMKKAVITPVKSSHSSLTFRAKEFMKKGGNAFRKK
;
A
#
# COMPACT_ATOMS: atom_id res chain seq x y z
N MET A 1 26.76 29.98 -61.81
CA MET A 1 26.01 29.78 -60.55
C MET A 1 26.85 28.88 -59.66
N ALA A 2 27.53 29.46 -58.67
CA ALA A 2 28.50 28.77 -57.84
C ALA A 2 27.81 28.20 -56.59
N SER A 3 27.84 26.87 -56.42
CA SER A 3 27.54 26.21 -55.15
C SER A 3 28.86 25.87 -54.45
N LYS A 4 29.29 26.73 -53.53
CA LYS A 4 30.32 26.40 -52.54
C LYS A 4 29.67 26.17 -51.19
N SER A 5 29.83 24.93 -50.73
CA SER A 5 30.10 24.47 -49.37
C SER A 5 29.98 25.46 -48.20
N GLY A 6 29.29 25.02 -47.14
CA GLY A 6 29.47 25.53 -45.77
C GLY A 6 28.86 24.54 -44.77
N GLN A 7 29.56 23.42 -44.51
CA GLN A 7 30.15 23.12 -43.20
C GLN A 7 29.18 23.26 -42.01
N SER A 8 28.73 22.08 -41.54
CA SER A 8 28.18 21.88 -40.22
C SER A 8 29.21 22.31 -39.17
N ALA A 9 29.07 23.54 -38.68
CA ALA A 9 29.75 23.98 -37.48
C ALA A 9 29.17 23.22 -36.29
N SER A 10 29.99 22.32 -35.75
CA SER A 10 29.90 21.79 -34.40
C SER A 10 29.57 22.92 -33.42
N LYS A 11 28.33 22.94 -32.89
CA LYS A 11 28.02 23.75 -31.72
C LYS A 11 28.71 23.11 -30.52
N ALA A 12 29.88 23.66 -30.22
CA ALA A 12 30.51 23.61 -28.92
C ALA A 12 29.47 23.77 -27.81
N GLY A 13 29.59 22.96 -26.76
CA GLY A 13 28.62 22.81 -25.69
C GLY A 13 28.17 24.15 -25.13
N ALA A 14 26.87 24.42 -25.25
CA ALA A 14 26.24 25.45 -24.45
C ALA A 14 26.44 25.04 -22.99
N GLU A 15 27.31 25.74 -22.27
CA GLU A 15 27.42 25.59 -20.83
C GLU A 15 26.01 25.74 -20.26
N GLN A 16 25.52 24.67 -19.66
CA GLN A 16 24.16 24.61 -19.16
C GLN A 16 24.03 25.66 -18.06
N VAL A 17 23.26 26.72 -18.32
CA VAL A 17 23.05 27.83 -17.39
C VAL A 17 22.23 27.29 -16.21
N GLN A 18 22.93 26.80 -15.20
CA GLN A 18 22.34 26.24 -13.99
C GLN A 18 22.30 27.30 -12.88
N LEU A 19 21.12 27.48 -12.29
CA LEU A 19 20.82 28.43 -11.23
C LEU A 19 20.63 27.69 -9.90
N TRP A 20 21.28 28.19 -8.85
CA TRP A 20 21.22 27.63 -7.51
C TRP A 20 20.51 28.59 -6.58
N PHE A 21 19.45 28.13 -5.92
CA PHE A 21 18.76 28.86 -4.87
C PHE A 21 19.16 28.32 -3.50
N PHE A 22 19.54 29.21 -2.58
CA PHE A 22 19.73 28.89 -1.17
C PHE A 22 18.61 29.56 -0.40
N LEU A 23 17.66 28.78 0.07
CA LEU A 23 16.42 29.24 0.67
C LEU A 23 16.38 28.82 2.13
N PHE A 24 16.26 29.79 3.03
CA PHE A 24 15.86 29.57 4.41
C PHE A 24 14.36 29.85 4.55
N GLU A 25 13.62 28.86 5.02
CA GLU A 25 12.20 28.99 5.38
C GLU A 25 12.03 28.78 6.89
N ASP A 26 11.30 29.69 7.53
CA ASP A 26 10.89 29.54 8.92
C ASP A 26 9.49 28.88 8.97
N MET A 27 9.32 27.84 9.78
CA MET A 27 8.01 27.19 9.95
C MET A 27 7.07 27.97 10.89
N LYS A 28 7.61 28.91 11.68
CA LYS A 28 6.86 29.69 12.68
C LYS A 28 6.41 31.06 12.16
N SER A 29 6.96 31.52 11.04
CA SER A 29 6.60 32.80 10.43
C SER A 29 6.53 32.72 8.91
N SER A 30 5.89 33.70 8.27
CA SER A 30 5.89 33.84 6.81
C SER A 30 7.18 34.43 6.25
N ASN A 31 8.20 34.62 7.09
CA ASN A 31 9.48 35.15 6.66
C ASN A 31 10.32 34.08 5.97
N PHE A 32 10.93 34.44 4.84
CA PHE A 32 11.94 33.64 4.18
C PHE A 32 13.14 34.50 3.81
N LYS A 33 14.30 33.86 3.71
CA LYS A 33 15.50 34.48 3.13
C LYS A 33 15.98 33.62 1.99
N GLN A 34 16.43 34.27 0.92
CA GLN A 34 16.95 33.54 -0.23
C GLN A 34 18.08 34.30 -0.92
N ALA A 35 18.96 33.53 -1.53
CA ALA A 35 19.94 34.02 -2.49
C ALA A 35 19.99 33.10 -3.71
N ASP A 36 20.43 33.66 -4.84
CA ASP A 36 20.59 32.93 -6.09
C ASP A 36 21.99 33.11 -6.66
N TYR A 37 22.58 32.03 -7.13
CA TYR A 37 23.96 31.98 -7.63
C TYR A 37 24.04 31.19 -8.94
N SER A 38 24.97 31.57 -9.82
CA SER A 38 25.27 30.75 -10.98
C SER A 38 26.10 29.52 -10.58
N LEU A 39 26.09 28.46 -11.40
CA LEU A 39 27.00 27.33 -11.22
C LEU A 39 28.47 27.77 -11.19
N ALA A 40 28.85 28.80 -11.95
CA ALA A 40 30.22 29.32 -11.95
C ALA A 40 30.60 29.94 -10.60
N ASP A 41 29.66 30.61 -9.93
CA ASP A 41 29.88 31.16 -8.59
C ASP A 41 29.97 30.05 -7.56
N VAL A 42 29.03 29.09 -7.62
CA VAL A 42 28.98 27.95 -6.71
C VAL A 42 30.24 27.08 -6.81
N LYS A 43 30.78 26.85 -8.01
CA LYS A 43 32.04 26.10 -8.22
C LYS A 43 33.26 26.75 -7.57
N LYS A 44 33.24 28.06 -7.36
CA LYS A 44 34.32 28.79 -6.67
C LYS A 44 34.19 28.72 -5.14
N MET A 45 33.06 28.25 -4.63
CA MET A 45 32.77 28.14 -3.21
C MET A 45 33.06 26.73 -2.72
N ASN A 46 33.53 26.61 -1.48
CA ASN A 46 33.54 25.34 -0.78
C ASN A 46 32.13 25.07 -0.22
N LEU A 47 31.35 24.25 -0.92
CA LEU A 47 29.98 23.91 -0.53
C LEU A 47 29.98 23.01 0.71
N THR A 48 29.91 23.65 1.88
CA THR A 48 29.66 23.04 3.19
C THR A 48 28.27 23.44 3.69
N LEU A 49 27.72 22.74 4.67
CA LEU A 49 26.45 23.09 5.31
C LEU A 49 26.50 24.51 5.90
N ASP A 50 27.61 24.87 6.56
CA ASP A 50 27.82 26.23 7.08
C ASP A 50 27.86 27.27 5.95
N GLN A 51 28.47 26.94 4.81
CA GLN A 51 28.47 27.83 3.67
C GLN A 51 27.07 27.98 3.08
N CYS A 52 26.31 26.89 2.93
CA CYS A 52 24.91 26.94 2.50
C CYS A 52 24.05 27.83 3.41
N LEU A 53 24.26 27.74 4.73
CA LEU A 53 23.56 28.58 5.72
C LEU A 53 23.93 30.06 5.57
N LYS A 54 25.21 30.38 5.36
CA LYS A 54 25.66 31.74 5.09
C LYS A 54 25.07 32.29 3.79
N LEU A 55 25.05 31.48 2.73
CA LEU A 55 24.52 31.85 1.42
C LEU A 55 23.01 32.13 1.47
N SER A 56 22.24 31.44 2.31
CA SER A 56 20.81 31.75 2.49
C SER A 56 20.56 33.05 3.27
N GLY A 57 21.59 33.68 3.84
CA GLY A 57 21.47 34.87 4.69
C GLY A 57 20.95 34.59 6.10
N CYS A 58 20.91 33.31 6.51
CA CYS A 58 20.56 32.92 7.85
C CYS A 58 21.76 33.07 8.81
N LYS A 59 21.49 33.27 10.11
CA LYS A 59 22.50 33.35 11.18
C LYS A 59 22.34 32.13 12.08
N GLY A 60 23.46 31.56 12.52
CA GLY A 60 23.48 30.40 13.42
C GLY A 60 24.62 29.45 13.04
N LYS A 61 24.59 28.23 13.59
CA LYS A 61 25.52 27.16 13.23
C LYS A 61 24.79 26.09 12.43
N ALA A 62 25.45 25.42 11.48
CA ALA A 62 24.81 24.38 10.67
C ALA A 62 24.06 23.31 11.49
N GLN A 63 24.58 22.91 12.64
CA GLN A 63 23.94 21.92 13.54
C GLN A 63 22.52 22.30 14.01
N ASP A 64 22.16 23.59 13.99
CA ASP A 64 20.85 24.08 14.43
C ASP A 64 19.80 23.99 13.31
N PHE A 65 20.20 23.52 12.13
CA PHE A 65 19.40 23.49 10.91
C PHE A 65 19.45 22.12 10.24
N SER A 66 18.42 21.85 9.46
CA SER A 66 18.42 20.77 8.49
C SER A 66 18.48 21.33 7.07
N PHE A 67 19.13 20.59 6.19
CA PHE A 67 19.43 20.99 4.82
C PHE A 67 18.86 19.97 3.86
N TRP A 68 18.23 20.44 2.78
CA TRP A 68 17.69 19.57 1.74
C TRP A 68 18.08 20.08 0.37
N ILE A 69 18.40 19.18 -0.55
CA ILE A 69 18.64 19.48 -1.96
C ILE A 69 17.48 18.97 -2.81
N HIS A 70 17.04 19.80 -3.75
CA HIS A 70 15.98 19.45 -4.70
C HIS A 70 16.27 20.00 -6.08
N SER A 71 15.86 19.26 -7.10
CA SER A 71 15.84 19.67 -8.49
C SER A 71 14.69 18.98 -9.22
N LYS A 72 14.37 19.41 -10.45
CA LYS A 72 13.21 18.90 -11.19
C LYS A 72 13.27 17.39 -11.47
N SER A 73 14.46 16.83 -11.63
CA SER A 73 14.64 15.40 -11.89
C SER A 73 14.47 14.53 -10.63
N MET A 74 14.27 15.14 -9.46
CA MET A 74 14.06 14.44 -8.20
C MET A 74 12.56 14.36 -7.88
N SER A 75 12.11 13.22 -7.35
CA SER A 75 10.72 13.04 -6.89
C SER A 75 10.44 13.71 -5.53
N SER A 76 11.50 14.04 -4.78
CA SER A 76 11.44 14.66 -3.45
C SER A 76 12.76 15.35 -3.11
N ALA A 77 12.76 16.23 -2.12
CA ALA A 77 13.99 16.83 -1.59
C ALA A 77 14.77 15.80 -0.76
N VAL A 78 16.07 15.70 -0.98
CA VAL A 78 16.92 14.77 -0.22
C VAL A 78 17.62 15.52 0.91
N GLN A 79 17.51 15.01 2.14
CA GLN A 79 18.15 15.61 3.30
C GLN A 79 19.65 15.38 3.29
N MET A 80 20.43 16.43 3.55
CA MET A 80 21.88 16.41 3.59
C MET A 80 22.36 16.31 5.03
N LEU A 81 23.08 15.22 5.33
CA LEU A 81 23.63 14.93 6.66
C LEU A 81 25.10 15.36 6.79
N THR A 82 25.82 15.48 5.67
CA THR A 82 27.23 15.87 5.63
C THR A 82 27.52 16.80 4.45
N ASP A 83 28.67 17.48 4.51
CA ASP A 83 29.17 18.34 3.43
C ASP A 83 29.35 17.57 2.12
N GLU A 84 29.90 16.36 2.18
CA GLU A 84 30.10 15.49 1.02
C GLU A 84 28.78 15.06 0.38
N GLY A 85 27.72 14.95 1.17
CA GLY A 85 26.38 14.61 0.71
C GLY A 85 25.83 15.58 -0.34
N ILE A 86 26.16 16.87 -0.21
CA ILE A 86 25.72 17.94 -1.13
C ILE A 86 26.29 17.66 -2.53
N ILE A 87 27.60 17.44 -2.62
CA ILE A 87 28.30 17.21 -3.88
C ILE A 87 27.93 15.84 -4.47
N GLY A 88 27.80 14.81 -3.63
CA GLY A 88 27.35 13.48 -4.05
C GLY A 88 25.97 13.53 -4.72
N THR A 89 25.01 14.15 -4.05
CA THR A 89 23.62 14.25 -4.54
C THR A 89 23.52 15.11 -5.80
N TYR A 90 24.26 16.22 -5.85
CA TYR A 90 24.37 17.04 -7.05
C TYR A 90 24.85 16.23 -8.26
N LYS A 91 25.96 15.49 -8.12
CA LYS A 91 26.55 14.70 -9.21
C LYS A 91 25.62 13.60 -9.71
N LEU A 92 24.88 12.96 -8.80
CA LEU A 92 24.00 11.84 -9.12
C LEU A 92 22.70 12.29 -9.79
N TYR A 93 22.06 13.34 -9.29
CA TYR A 93 20.68 13.66 -9.67
C TYR A 93 20.50 15.03 -10.31
N CYS A 94 21.29 16.03 -9.92
CA CYS A 94 20.99 17.42 -10.25
C CYS A 94 21.88 18.01 -11.35
N ALA A 95 22.99 17.36 -11.73
CA ALA A 95 24.01 17.92 -12.62
C ALA A 95 23.46 18.43 -13.97
N LYS A 96 22.41 17.76 -14.48
CA LYS A 96 21.75 18.11 -15.75
C LYS A 96 20.52 19.00 -15.59
N ASP A 97 20.14 19.34 -14.37
CA ASP A 97 18.97 20.16 -14.11
C ASP A 97 19.33 21.64 -14.16
N PRO A 98 18.50 22.49 -14.77
CA PRO A 98 18.82 23.91 -14.89
C PRO A 98 18.62 24.68 -13.58
N ILE A 99 17.90 24.11 -12.61
CA ILE A 99 17.59 24.76 -11.34
C ILE A 99 17.80 23.78 -10.20
N ILE A 100 18.56 24.21 -9.21
CA ILE A 100 18.84 23.48 -7.98
C ILE A 100 18.42 24.35 -6.80
N GLN A 101 17.82 23.73 -5.80
CA GLN A 101 17.35 24.38 -4.59
C GLN A 101 17.98 23.69 -3.40
N ILE A 102 18.69 24.47 -2.58
CA ILE A 102 19.08 24.10 -1.22
C ILE A 102 18.06 24.77 -0.29
N ILE A 103 17.26 23.95 0.38
CA ILE A 103 16.25 24.37 1.33
C ILE A 103 16.81 24.16 2.73
N ILE A 104 16.62 25.15 3.60
CA ILE A 104 17.16 25.17 4.96
C ILE A 104 16.02 25.53 5.90
N ARG A 105 15.84 24.73 6.95
CA ARG A 105 14.87 24.95 8.04
C ARG A 105 15.54 24.64 9.37
N HIS A 106 14.95 25.03 10.49
CA HIS A 106 15.51 24.62 11.79
C HIS A 106 15.53 23.09 11.92
N ALA A 107 16.45 22.55 12.72
CA ALA A 107 16.61 21.11 12.87
C ALA A 107 15.35 20.42 13.43
N GLU A 108 14.56 21.13 14.23
CA GLU A 108 13.29 20.66 14.81
C GLU A 108 12.10 20.82 13.85
N ASP A 109 12.28 21.55 12.75
CA ASP A 109 11.19 21.83 11.81
C ASP A 109 10.93 20.64 10.89
N LEU A 110 9.66 20.51 10.49
CA LEU A 110 9.23 19.45 9.59
C LEU A 110 9.94 19.54 8.23
N SER A 111 10.23 18.36 7.66
CA SER A 111 10.82 18.22 6.33
C SER A 111 9.99 18.98 5.27
N PRO A 112 10.64 19.62 4.30
CA PRO A 112 9.96 20.31 3.21
C PRO A 112 9.19 19.34 2.30
N ASN A 113 9.49 18.04 2.34
CA ASN A 113 8.67 17.02 1.70
C ASN A 113 7.35 16.78 2.42
N THR A 114 7.23 17.07 3.72
CA THR A 114 6.05 16.73 4.53
C THR A 114 5.19 17.94 4.89
N SER A 115 5.75 19.14 4.79
CA SER A 115 5.05 20.36 5.22
C SER A 115 5.51 21.59 4.44
N ARG A 116 4.54 22.42 4.05
CA ARG A 116 4.79 23.75 3.48
C ARG A 116 5.12 24.72 4.61
N ALA A 117 6.19 25.50 4.47
CA ALA A 117 6.40 26.65 5.33
C ALA A 117 5.32 27.70 5.05
N PRO A 118 4.92 28.53 6.02
CA PRO A 118 3.99 29.64 5.79
C PRO A 118 4.45 30.57 4.65
N SER A 119 5.77 30.72 4.46
CA SER A 119 6.40 31.52 3.42
C SER A 119 6.44 30.86 2.02
N HIS A 120 5.92 29.64 1.86
CA HIS A 120 6.16 28.83 0.66
C HIS A 120 5.63 29.45 -0.63
N ALA A 121 4.41 30.00 -0.60
CA ALA A 121 3.83 30.64 -1.78
C ALA A 121 4.65 31.85 -2.25
N ASP A 122 5.05 32.70 -1.29
CA ASP A 122 5.84 33.91 -1.56
C ASP A 122 7.26 33.57 -2.02
N SER A 123 7.88 32.56 -1.40
CA SER A 123 9.22 32.09 -1.76
C SER A 123 9.22 31.45 -3.15
N LEU A 124 8.19 30.67 -3.50
CA LEU A 124 8.03 30.09 -4.83
C LEU A 124 7.86 31.18 -5.89
N ALA A 125 6.94 32.13 -5.67
CA ALA A 125 6.71 33.24 -6.59
C ALA A 125 8.01 34.04 -6.83
N SER A 126 8.76 34.31 -5.77
CA SER A 126 10.04 35.02 -5.86
C SER A 126 11.09 34.24 -6.67
N ARG A 127 11.21 32.92 -6.46
CA ARG A 127 12.15 32.07 -7.22
C ARG A 127 11.76 31.97 -8.69
N GLN A 128 10.47 31.82 -8.99
CA GLN A 128 9.95 31.79 -10.36
C GLN A 128 10.20 33.13 -11.07
N GLN A 129 9.99 34.26 -10.40
CA GLN A 129 10.30 35.58 -10.95
C GLN A 129 11.78 35.72 -11.30
N LYS A 130 12.70 35.25 -10.44
CA LYS A 130 14.14 35.29 -10.67
C LYS A 130 14.59 34.36 -11.79
N SER A 131 14.03 33.16 -11.86
CA SER A 131 14.44 32.15 -12.84
C SER A 131 13.82 32.39 -14.22
N ALA A 132 12.65 33.05 -14.31
CA ALA A 132 11.98 33.38 -15.58
C ALA A 132 12.90 34.14 -16.55
N ARG A 133 13.78 35.00 -16.03
CA ARG A 133 14.75 35.75 -16.85
C ARG A 133 15.83 34.86 -17.50
N ARG A 134 16.00 33.62 -17.04
CA ARG A 134 17.02 32.66 -17.50
C ARG A 134 16.42 31.46 -18.24
N GLY A 135 15.11 31.44 -18.45
CA GLY A 135 14.39 30.40 -19.21
C GLY A 135 13.51 29.50 -18.33
N PRO A 136 14.08 28.54 -17.56
CA PRO A 136 13.28 27.60 -16.79
C PRO A 136 12.68 28.26 -15.55
N LEU A 137 11.45 27.88 -15.23
CA LEU A 137 10.78 28.28 -13.98
C LEU A 137 11.25 27.39 -12.83
N ALA A 138 11.52 28.00 -11.67
CA ALA A 138 11.85 27.28 -10.46
C ALA A 138 10.72 26.29 -10.15
N PRO A 139 11.03 24.98 -10.06
CA PRO A 139 10.00 23.99 -9.81
C PRO A 139 9.42 24.23 -8.42
N ASP A 140 8.10 24.09 -8.31
CA ASP A 140 7.46 23.96 -7.01
C ASP A 140 8.04 22.71 -6.33
N LEU A 141 8.27 22.81 -5.03
CA LEU A 141 8.62 21.63 -4.27
C LEU A 141 7.35 20.79 -4.15
N PHE A 142 7.36 19.57 -4.69
CA PHE A 142 6.26 18.66 -4.45
C PHE A 142 6.29 18.28 -2.97
N ILE A 143 5.44 18.94 -2.20
CA ILE A 143 5.25 18.64 -0.78
C ILE A 143 4.31 17.46 -0.77
N GLN A 144 4.86 16.27 -0.48
CA GLN A 144 4.05 15.12 -0.16
C GLN A 144 3.12 15.55 0.98
N PRO A 145 1.79 15.53 0.78
CA PRO A 145 0.89 15.85 1.87
C PRO A 145 1.26 14.93 3.04
N LYS A 146 1.32 15.48 4.27
CA LYS A 146 1.47 14.67 5.48
C LYS A 146 0.58 13.44 5.30
N VAL A 147 1.16 12.24 5.42
CA VAL A 147 0.38 11.08 5.81
C VAL A 147 -0.20 11.47 7.17
N ARG A 148 -1.43 11.97 7.16
CA ARG A 148 -2.15 12.41 8.33
C ARG A 148 -2.44 11.15 9.13
N HIS A 149 -1.51 10.77 10.00
CA HIS A 149 -1.88 10.06 11.22
C HIS A 149 -2.70 11.06 12.04
N VAL A 150 -4.02 11.04 11.86
CA VAL A 150 -4.94 11.88 12.63
C VAL A 150 -5.96 10.95 13.27
N SER A 151 -5.84 10.86 14.59
CA SER A 151 -6.94 10.57 15.51
C SER A 151 -8.22 11.25 15.02
N GLY A 152 -9.23 10.45 14.66
CA GLY A 152 -10.45 10.92 13.98
C GLY A 152 -10.58 10.49 12.52
N SER A 153 -9.92 9.39 12.11
CA SER A 153 -10.05 8.86 10.75
C SER A 153 -11.46 8.34 10.52
N THR A 154 -12.16 8.89 9.53
CA THR A 154 -13.51 8.49 9.14
C THR A 154 -13.42 7.43 8.03
N ASP A 155 -14.10 6.31 8.19
CA ASP A 155 -14.18 5.26 7.17
C ASP A 155 -14.87 5.82 5.91
N MET A 156 -14.23 5.68 4.75
CA MET A 156 -14.71 6.30 3.50
C MET A 156 -15.96 5.60 2.94
N GLU A 157 -16.28 4.39 3.39
CA GLU A 157 -17.48 3.64 2.99
C GLU A 157 -18.68 4.03 3.87
N THR A 158 -18.46 4.15 5.19
CA THR A 158 -19.54 4.41 6.16
C THR A 158 -19.66 5.87 6.60
N PHE A 159 -18.63 6.68 6.35
CA PHE A 159 -18.46 8.03 6.92
C PHE A 159 -18.52 8.06 8.46
N GLU A 160 -18.24 6.94 9.12
CA GLU A 160 -18.17 6.84 10.58
C GLU A 160 -16.72 6.92 11.08
N GLU A 161 -16.54 7.39 12.31
CA GLU A 161 -15.22 7.44 12.95
C GLU A 161 -14.68 6.03 13.23
N ILE A 162 -13.51 5.72 12.70
CA ILE A 162 -12.81 4.46 12.93
C ILE A 162 -12.18 4.51 14.32
N GLN A 163 -12.71 3.69 15.23
CA GLN A 163 -12.25 3.63 16.62
C GLN A 163 -11.03 2.72 16.84
N ASP A 164 -10.70 1.87 15.86
CA ASP A 164 -9.58 0.92 15.93
C ASP A 164 -8.44 1.39 15.01
N ASP A 165 -7.49 2.10 15.61
CA ASP A 165 -6.32 2.68 14.96
C ASP A 165 -5.25 1.64 14.55
N GLN A 166 -5.40 0.38 14.99
CA GLN A 166 -4.47 -0.70 14.67
C GLN A 166 -4.85 -1.47 13.40
N ASN A 167 -6.07 -1.29 12.89
CA ASN A 167 -6.62 -2.03 11.74
C ASN A 167 -7.03 -1.13 10.57
N VAL A 168 -6.35 0.00 10.40
CA VAL A 168 -6.55 0.94 9.28
C VAL A 168 -5.45 0.84 8.23
N ILE A 169 -5.84 1.04 6.99
CA ILE A 169 -4.93 1.08 5.84
C ILE A 169 -5.19 2.34 5.04
N SER A 170 -4.15 3.13 4.83
CA SER A 170 -4.20 4.34 4.01
C SER A 170 -3.64 4.07 2.62
N ILE A 171 -4.47 4.27 1.59
CA ILE A 171 -4.10 4.13 0.18
C ILE A 171 -3.96 5.53 -0.41
N VAL A 172 -2.87 5.78 -1.13
CA VAL A 172 -2.68 7.04 -1.87
C VAL A 172 -3.05 6.82 -3.33
N LYS A 173 -4.11 7.50 -3.80
CA LYS A 173 -4.53 7.49 -5.21
C LYS A 173 -4.63 8.94 -5.71
N GLU A 174 -3.97 9.24 -6.83
CA GLU A 174 -4.01 10.56 -7.47
C GLU A 174 -3.63 11.72 -6.52
N GLY A 175 -2.73 11.46 -5.56
CA GLY A 175 -2.29 12.44 -4.57
C GLY A 175 -3.28 12.68 -3.43
N GLN A 176 -4.41 11.96 -3.38
CA GLN A 176 -5.32 11.93 -2.24
C GLN A 176 -5.06 10.65 -1.42
N THR A 177 -4.99 10.81 -0.10
CA THR A 177 -4.89 9.68 0.83
C THR A 177 -6.28 9.30 1.28
N PHE A 178 -6.66 8.07 1.03
CA PHE A 178 -7.90 7.48 1.44
C PHE A 178 -7.60 6.48 2.54
N THR A 179 -8.19 6.65 3.71
CA THR A 179 -8.06 5.71 4.83
C THR A 179 -9.25 4.80 4.83
N PHE A 180 -8.99 3.50 4.90
CA PHE A 180 -9.99 2.47 4.92
C PHE A 180 -9.70 1.46 6.02
N THR A 181 -10.71 0.70 6.43
CA THR A 181 -10.49 -0.48 7.26
C THR A 181 -9.70 -1.56 6.50
N GLN A 182 -9.03 -2.44 7.24
CA GLN A 182 -8.36 -3.61 6.67
C GLN A 182 -9.30 -4.46 5.78
N ASP A 183 -10.57 -4.55 6.15
CA ASP A 183 -11.59 -5.29 5.41
C ASP A 183 -11.93 -4.65 4.05
N TYR A 184 -11.89 -3.32 3.97
CA TYR A 184 -12.04 -2.62 2.69
C TYR A 184 -10.87 -2.91 1.75
N LEU A 185 -9.61 -2.91 2.24
CA LEU A 185 -8.47 -3.29 1.38
C LEU A 185 -8.65 -4.72 0.86
N LYS A 186 -9.07 -5.65 1.71
CA LYS A 186 -9.37 -7.03 1.29
C LYS A 186 -10.46 -7.04 0.22
N GLY A 187 -11.56 -6.32 0.43
CA GLY A 187 -12.65 -6.19 -0.56
C GLY A 187 -12.21 -5.53 -1.87
N TRP A 188 -11.33 -4.53 -1.81
CA TRP A 188 -10.75 -3.87 -2.99
C TRP A 188 -9.83 -4.82 -3.76
N ILE A 189 -8.93 -5.54 -3.08
CA ILE A 189 -8.07 -6.56 -3.70
C ILE A 189 -8.94 -7.64 -4.37
N GLU A 190 -9.97 -8.14 -3.69
CA GLU A 190 -10.95 -9.08 -4.25
C GLU A 190 -11.68 -8.50 -5.46
N SER A 191 -11.97 -7.19 -5.48
CA SER A 191 -12.56 -6.47 -6.60
C SER A 191 -11.59 -6.24 -7.78
N GLU A 192 -10.30 -6.09 -7.55
CA GLU A 192 -9.32 -5.98 -8.63
C GLU A 192 -9.04 -7.35 -9.27
N ILE A 193 -9.00 -8.41 -8.45
CA ILE A 193 -8.89 -9.81 -8.91
C ILE A 193 -10.12 -10.19 -9.74
N ALA A 194 -11.30 -9.79 -9.27
CA ALA A 194 -12.56 -9.90 -9.99
C ALA A 194 -12.56 -9.27 -11.39
N ASN A 195 -11.86 -8.14 -11.51
CA ASN A 195 -11.71 -7.38 -12.75
C ASN A 195 -10.61 -7.93 -13.67
N LEU A 196 -10.19 -9.18 -13.45
CA LEU A 196 -9.17 -9.90 -14.23
C LEU A 196 -7.77 -9.30 -14.15
N LYS A 197 -7.47 -8.43 -13.18
CA LYS A 197 -6.09 -7.97 -12.98
C LYS A 197 -5.24 -9.12 -12.43
N PRO A 198 -4.06 -9.38 -13.02
CA PRO A 198 -3.11 -10.35 -12.46
C PRO A 198 -2.74 -9.94 -11.04
N LEU A 199 -2.67 -10.92 -10.13
CA LEU A 199 -2.35 -10.65 -8.73
C LEU A 199 -0.98 -9.93 -8.58
N THR A 200 -0.04 -10.26 -9.46
CA THR A 200 1.29 -9.62 -9.55
C THR A 200 1.27 -8.15 -9.95
N ASP A 201 0.15 -7.69 -10.53
CA ASP A 201 -0.05 -6.31 -10.98
C ASP A 201 -0.74 -5.48 -9.88
N ILE A 202 -1.15 -6.11 -8.79
CA ILE A 202 -1.65 -5.46 -7.59
C ILE A 202 -0.45 -5.18 -6.67
N VAL A 203 -0.03 -3.92 -6.65
CA VAL A 203 1.05 -3.44 -5.77
C VAL A 203 0.40 -2.70 -4.61
N VAL A 204 0.63 -3.18 -3.39
CA VAL A 204 0.22 -2.50 -2.16
C VAL A 204 1.46 -1.83 -1.59
N GLN A 205 1.42 -0.52 -1.40
CA GLN A 205 2.51 0.19 -0.75
C GLN A 205 2.25 0.21 0.75
N SER A 206 3.11 -0.48 1.51
CA SER A 206 3.08 -0.38 2.97
C SER A 206 3.98 0.77 3.42
N LEU A 207 3.51 1.55 4.38
CA LEU A 207 4.34 2.53 5.07
C LEU A 207 4.77 1.92 6.40
N GLY A 208 6.07 1.68 6.56
CA GLY A 208 6.59 1.23 7.85
C GLY A 208 6.57 2.34 8.91
N PRO A 209 6.68 1.99 10.20
CA PRO A 209 6.80 2.95 11.30
C PRO A 209 8.05 3.84 11.20
N ASP A 210 9.00 3.44 10.35
CA ASP A 210 10.18 4.20 9.94
C ASP A 210 9.91 5.22 8.83
N GLY A 211 8.66 5.35 8.37
CA GLY A 211 8.27 6.24 7.27
C GLY A 211 8.75 5.76 5.89
N VAL A 212 9.31 4.55 5.81
CA VAL A 212 9.81 3.97 4.55
C VAL A 212 8.66 3.26 3.86
N THR A 213 8.34 3.72 2.65
CA THR A 213 7.41 3.04 1.76
C THR A 213 8.08 1.78 1.22
N ARG A 214 7.51 0.62 1.52
CA ARG A 214 7.92 -0.66 0.96
C ARG A 214 6.84 -1.11 -0.01
N ASP A 215 7.25 -1.34 -1.26
CA ASP A 215 6.39 -1.99 -2.24
C ASP A 215 6.18 -3.44 -1.82
N ILE A 216 4.98 -3.74 -1.33
CA ILE A 216 4.52 -5.11 -1.17
C ILE A 216 3.88 -5.48 -2.51
N ARG A 217 4.67 -6.15 -3.34
CA ARG A 217 4.08 -6.91 -4.46
C ARG A 217 3.41 -8.12 -3.87
N LEU A 218 2.14 -8.33 -4.21
CA LEU A 218 1.49 -9.61 -3.98
C LEU A 218 2.19 -10.62 -4.90
N ASP A 219 3.23 -11.28 -4.39
CA ASP A 219 3.91 -12.33 -5.12
C ASP A 219 3.12 -13.63 -5.00
N ALA A 220 3.32 -14.58 -5.92
CA ALA A 220 2.67 -15.89 -5.83
C ALA A 220 3.22 -16.77 -4.69
N SER A 221 4.09 -16.22 -3.83
CA SER A 221 4.53 -16.85 -2.57
C SER A 221 3.66 -16.43 -1.38
N ASP A 222 2.78 -15.45 -1.57
CA ASP A 222 1.86 -14.94 -0.56
C ASP A 222 1.00 -16.09 0.01
N THR A 223 1.26 -16.42 1.27
CA THR A 223 0.67 -17.55 1.98
C THR A 223 -0.86 -17.48 1.98
N PHE A 224 -1.42 -16.27 1.91
CA PHE A 224 -2.87 -16.06 1.82
C PHE A 224 -3.46 -16.57 0.51
N VAL A 225 -2.85 -16.23 -0.63
CA VAL A 225 -3.33 -16.63 -1.97
C VAL A 225 -3.19 -18.15 -2.15
N ARG A 226 -2.08 -18.72 -1.67
CA ARG A 226 -1.88 -20.18 -1.67
C ARG A 226 -2.88 -20.89 -0.77
N SER A 227 -3.17 -20.33 0.40
CA SER A 227 -4.15 -20.87 1.33
C SER A 227 -5.55 -20.80 0.74
N GLN A 228 -5.91 -19.68 0.11
CA GLN A 228 -7.20 -19.53 -0.57
C GLN A 228 -7.33 -20.50 -1.76
N ALA A 229 -6.32 -20.57 -2.64
CA ALA A 229 -6.35 -21.49 -3.78
C ALA A 229 -6.42 -22.95 -3.33
N LYS A 230 -5.67 -23.33 -2.29
CA LYS A 230 -5.71 -24.67 -1.70
C LYS A 230 -7.07 -24.96 -1.05
N ARG A 231 -7.69 -23.98 -0.37
CA ARG A 231 -9.04 -24.08 0.20
C ARG A 231 -10.07 -24.34 -0.90
N GLU A 232 -10.02 -23.56 -1.98
CA GLU A 232 -10.93 -23.70 -3.12
C GLU A 232 -10.77 -25.06 -3.82
N GLU A 233 -9.54 -25.54 -3.99
CA GLU A 233 -9.26 -26.88 -4.52
C GLU A 233 -9.86 -27.99 -3.65
N LEU A 234 -9.65 -27.93 -2.33
CA LEU A 234 -10.19 -28.91 -1.38
C LEU A 234 -11.72 -28.87 -1.33
N LEU A 235 -12.32 -27.68 -1.35
CA LEU A 235 -13.77 -27.54 -1.41
C LEU A 235 -14.33 -28.09 -2.73
N ALA A 236 -13.70 -27.78 -3.87
CA ALA A 236 -14.11 -28.31 -5.18
C ALA A 236 -14.06 -29.85 -5.21
N ASP A 237 -13.04 -30.45 -4.59
CA ASP A 237 -12.95 -31.90 -4.42
C ASP A 237 -14.16 -32.43 -3.62
N ILE A 238 -14.48 -31.83 -2.48
CA ILE A 238 -15.63 -32.22 -1.65
C ILE A 238 -16.95 -32.04 -2.41
N TYR A 239 -17.16 -30.91 -3.09
CA TYR A 239 -18.35 -30.65 -3.90
C TYR A 239 -18.56 -31.71 -4.98
N SER A 240 -17.49 -32.24 -5.56
CA SER A 240 -17.56 -33.28 -6.59
C SER A 240 -17.87 -34.68 -6.02
N GLN A 241 -17.49 -34.95 -4.77
CA GLN A 241 -17.59 -36.27 -4.15
C GLN A 241 -18.82 -36.44 -3.26
N VAL A 242 -19.38 -35.35 -2.73
CA VAL A 242 -20.42 -35.39 -1.70
C VAL A 242 -21.72 -34.80 -2.25
N PRO A 243 -22.74 -35.63 -2.49
CA PRO A 243 -24.05 -35.16 -2.92
C PRO A 243 -24.64 -34.18 -1.91
N ASN A 244 -25.29 -33.12 -2.40
CA ASN A 244 -25.95 -32.10 -1.59
C ASN A 244 -25.04 -31.33 -0.61
N PHE A 245 -23.71 -31.49 -0.66
CA PHE A 245 -22.79 -30.80 0.24
C PHE A 245 -23.01 -29.28 0.27
N GLN A 246 -23.23 -28.70 -0.92
CA GLN A 246 -23.61 -27.30 -1.06
C GLN A 246 -24.84 -26.91 -0.25
N LYS A 247 -25.89 -27.72 -0.34
CA LYS A 247 -27.13 -27.48 0.39
C LYS A 247 -26.87 -27.60 1.90
N SER A 248 -26.12 -28.61 2.34
CA SER A 248 -25.74 -28.78 3.75
C SER A 248 -24.98 -27.57 4.29
N CYS A 249 -24.02 -27.02 3.54
CA CYS A 249 -23.28 -25.85 3.95
C CYS A 249 -24.17 -24.59 4.07
N LEU A 250 -25.10 -24.40 3.12
CA LEU A 250 -26.04 -23.27 3.16
C LEU A 250 -27.02 -23.38 4.35
N GLU A 251 -27.55 -24.58 4.60
CA GLU A 251 -28.43 -24.85 5.74
C GLU A 251 -27.68 -24.69 7.07
N PHE A 252 -26.41 -25.12 7.12
CA PHE A 252 -25.55 -24.98 8.30
C PHE A 252 -25.31 -23.50 8.65
N ILE A 253 -24.87 -22.68 7.69
CA ILE A 253 -24.67 -21.24 7.92
C ILE A 253 -25.99 -20.55 8.30
N TYR A 254 -27.09 -20.92 7.63
CA TYR A 254 -28.41 -20.39 7.98
C TYR A 254 -28.77 -20.69 9.44
N ASP A 255 -28.55 -21.92 9.89
CA ASP A 255 -28.88 -22.32 11.25
C ASP A 255 -27.99 -21.62 12.29
N LEU A 256 -26.68 -21.46 12.00
CA LEU A 256 -25.77 -20.74 12.89
C LEU A 256 -26.21 -19.29 13.08
N ARG A 257 -26.57 -18.60 12.00
CA ARG A 257 -27.05 -17.20 12.04
C ARG A 257 -28.41 -17.04 12.73
N ASN A 258 -29.24 -18.08 12.75
CA ASN A 258 -30.56 -18.05 13.35
C ASN A 258 -30.64 -18.79 14.70
N PHE A 259 -29.52 -19.21 15.28
CA PHE A 259 -29.49 -20.03 16.50
C PHE A 259 -30.32 -19.44 17.66
N GLY A 260 -30.23 -18.12 17.89
CA GLY A 260 -30.98 -17.45 18.96
C GLY A 260 -32.43 -17.07 18.59
N GLN A 261 -32.81 -17.18 17.33
CA GLN A 261 -34.09 -16.66 16.80
C GLN A 261 -35.01 -17.77 16.25
N ASN A 262 -34.48 -18.97 16.02
CA ASN A 262 -35.21 -20.08 15.43
C ASN A 262 -34.95 -21.38 16.20
N ASP A 263 -35.97 -21.84 16.92
CA ASP A 263 -35.90 -23.07 17.72
C ASP A 263 -35.58 -24.32 16.89
N LYS A 264 -35.96 -24.36 15.61
CA LYS A 264 -35.64 -25.50 14.74
C LYS A 264 -34.15 -25.50 14.38
N SER A 265 -33.60 -24.34 14.07
CA SER A 265 -32.17 -24.16 13.81
C SER A 265 -31.34 -24.51 15.03
N LYS A 266 -31.74 -24.01 16.21
CA LYS A 266 -31.14 -24.35 17.49
C LYS A 266 -31.13 -25.86 17.75
N LYS A 267 -32.29 -26.51 17.65
CA LYS A 267 -32.41 -27.96 17.86
C LYS A 267 -31.55 -28.78 16.89
N ARG A 268 -31.47 -28.40 15.61
CA ARG A 268 -30.61 -29.10 14.65
C ARG A 268 -29.13 -28.95 14.98
N LEU A 269 -28.68 -27.75 15.33
CA LEU A 269 -27.29 -27.52 15.73
C LEU A 269 -26.96 -28.26 17.03
N GLU A 270 -27.78 -28.15 18.07
CA GLU A 270 -27.58 -28.86 19.33
C GLU A 270 -27.59 -30.39 19.15
N SER A 271 -28.35 -30.90 18.17
CA SER A 271 -28.38 -32.35 17.87
C SER A 271 -27.07 -32.92 17.34
N THR A 272 -26.13 -32.06 16.90
CA THR A 272 -24.80 -32.49 16.44
C THR A 272 -23.97 -33.08 17.57
N GLY A 273 -24.23 -32.69 18.83
CA GLY A 273 -23.44 -33.07 20.00
C GLY A 273 -21.99 -32.55 19.97
N ASP A 274 -21.65 -31.69 19.00
CA ASP A 274 -20.33 -31.11 18.82
C ASP A 274 -20.31 -29.67 19.35
N GLN A 275 -19.27 -29.30 20.08
CA GLN A 275 -19.15 -27.97 20.70
C GLN A 275 -19.09 -26.82 19.68
N TYR A 276 -18.71 -27.11 18.44
CA TYR A 276 -18.68 -26.15 17.33
C TYR A 276 -19.75 -26.44 16.29
N TYR A 277 -20.70 -27.33 16.61
CA TYR A 277 -21.79 -27.79 15.78
C TYR A 277 -21.38 -28.43 14.44
N LEU A 278 -20.12 -28.87 14.32
CA LEU A 278 -19.60 -29.44 13.08
C LEU A 278 -19.82 -30.96 13.05
N GLY A 279 -21.00 -31.37 12.62
CA GLY A 279 -21.37 -32.78 12.56
C GLY A 279 -22.73 -33.04 11.91
N SER A 280 -23.27 -34.23 12.14
CA SER A 280 -24.58 -34.64 11.60
C SER A 280 -25.69 -33.75 12.19
N PRO A 281 -26.70 -33.32 11.42
CA PRO A 281 -27.06 -33.80 10.07
C PRO A 281 -26.31 -33.14 8.91
N TYR A 282 -25.49 -32.12 9.15
CA TYR A 282 -24.89 -31.33 8.08
C TYR A 282 -23.72 -32.06 7.43
N PHE A 283 -22.82 -32.62 8.25
CA PHE A 283 -21.59 -33.25 7.80
C PHE A 283 -21.38 -34.57 8.53
N ASP A 284 -21.08 -35.64 7.79
CA ASP A 284 -20.59 -36.86 8.42
C ASP A 284 -19.17 -36.66 8.98
N THR A 285 -18.70 -37.62 9.77
CA THR A 285 -17.37 -37.58 10.40
C THR A 285 -16.25 -37.40 9.39
N LYS A 286 -16.33 -38.07 8.22
CA LYS A 286 -15.29 -38.02 7.19
C LYS A 286 -15.22 -36.64 6.53
N ILE A 287 -16.37 -36.02 6.28
CA ILE A 287 -16.43 -34.66 5.73
C ILE A 287 -16.01 -33.65 6.77
N ARG A 288 -16.47 -33.77 8.02
CA ARG A 288 -16.02 -32.94 9.13
C ARG A 288 -14.49 -32.89 9.21
N ASP A 289 -13.83 -34.04 9.18
CA ASP A 289 -12.37 -34.10 9.30
C ASP A 289 -11.67 -33.39 8.12
N LYS A 290 -12.17 -33.56 6.89
CA LYS A 290 -11.71 -32.79 5.72
C LYS A 290 -11.94 -31.29 5.86
N LEU A 291 -13.07 -30.87 6.44
CA LEU A 291 -13.38 -29.46 6.65
C LEU A 291 -12.43 -28.83 7.67
N LEU A 292 -12.08 -29.55 8.73
CA LEU A 292 -11.16 -29.09 9.76
C LEU A 292 -9.75 -28.80 9.23
N GLU A 293 -9.34 -29.49 8.17
CA GLU A 293 -8.07 -29.27 7.46
C GLU A 293 -8.09 -28.06 6.50
N LEU A 294 -9.26 -27.45 6.26
CA LEU A 294 -9.35 -26.33 5.32
C LEU A 294 -8.44 -25.19 5.77
N PRO A 295 -7.55 -24.71 4.88
CA PRO A 295 -6.66 -23.62 5.22
C PRO A 295 -7.44 -22.31 5.36
N VAL A 296 -7.11 -21.55 6.40
CA VAL A 296 -7.67 -20.23 6.70
C VAL A 296 -6.56 -19.18 6.83
N GLN A 297 -6.90 -17.90 7.07
CA GLN A 297 -5.93 -16.78 7.10
C GLN A 297 -4.66 -17.08 7.93
N ALA A 298 -4.80 -17.79 9.05
CA ALA A 298 -3.68 -18.25 9.86
C ALA A 298 -3.88 -19.72 10.25
N GLY A 299 -3.41 -20.65 9.41
CA GLY A 299 -3.44 -22.08 9.69
C GLY A 299 -4.65 -22.80 9.10
N THR A 300 -5.32 -23.62 9.90
CA THR A 300 -6.46 -24.48 9.50
C THR A 300 -7.74 -24.10 10.24
N LEU A 301 -8.90 -24.56 9.75
CA LEU A 301 -10.18 -24.37 10.43
C LEU A 301 -10.14 -24.90 11.87
N GLN A 302 -9.53 -26.06 12.10
CA GLN A 302 -9.33 -26.60 13.45
C GLN A 302 -8.58 -25.60 14.36
N GLN A 303 -7.46 -25.07 13.90
CA GLN A 303 -6.66 -24.11 14.67
C GLN A 303 -7.43 -22.82 14.97
N ALA A 304 -8.29 -22.36 14.04
CA ALA A 304 -9.14 -21.20 14.27
C ALA A 304 -10.20 -21.47 15.34
N LEU A 305 -10.80 -22.66 15.35
CA LEU A 305 -11.78 -23.07 16.38
C LEU A 305 -11.11 -23.25 17.75
N ASP A 306 -9.91 -23.82 17.80
CA ASP A 306 -9.13 -23.96 19.05
C ASP A 306 -8.75 -22.59 19.62
N ALA A 307 -8.29 -21.67 18.76
CA ALA A 307 -8.01 -20.29 19.15
C ALA A 307 -9.26 -19.56 19.67
N LEU A 308 -10.43 -19.83 19.08
CA LEU A 308 -11.71 -19.28 19.56
C LEU A 308 -12.04 -19.79 20.97
N SER A 309 -11.87 -21.09 21.22
CA SER A 309 -12.10 -21.68 22.55
C SER A 309 -11.17 -21.10 23.62
N ILE A 310 -9.90 -20.83 23.27
CA ILE A 310 -8.97 -20.15 24.17
C ILE A 310 -9.42 -18.70 24.43
N LYS A 311 -9.84 -17.96 23.38
CA LYS A 311 -10.31 -16.58 23.53
C LYS A 311 -11.58 -16.46 24.37
N ARG A 312 -12.45 -17.48 24.32
CA ARG A 312 -13.73 -17.51 25.03
C ARG A 312 -13.65 -18.28 26.35
N LEU A 313 -12.46 -18.62 26.83
CA LEU A 313 -12.26 -19.34 28.09
C LEU A 313 -12.85 -18.54 29.27
N GLY A 314 -13.95 -19.04 29.85
CA GLY A 314 -14.74 -18.33 30.87
C GLY A 314 -16.00 -17.59 30.36
N SER A 315 -16.35 -17.75 29.08
CA SER A 315 -17.56 -17.20 28.46
C SER A 315 -18.19 -18.22 27.48
N THR A 316 -19.44 -18.00 27.08
CA THR A 316 -20.13 -18.89 26.14
C THR A 316 -19.84 -18.49 24.70
N ILE A 317 -19.58 -19.49 23.84
CA ILE A 317 -19.40 -19.29 22.40
C ILE A 317 -20.78 -19.07 21.77
N CYS A 318 -20.97 -17.96 21.07
CA CYS A 318 -22.18 -17.64 20.35
C CYS A 318 -22.13 -18.20 18.91
N ALA A 319 -23.07 -19.09 18.56
CA ALA A 319 -23.15 -19.68 17.23
C ALA A 319 -23.21 -18.63 16.09
N SER A 320 -23.97 -17.55 16.30
CA SER A 320 -24.24 -16.54 15.26
C SER A 320 -23.12 -15.52 15.09
N HIS A 321 -22.42 -15.16 16.18
CA HIS A 321 -21.41 -14.09 16.18
C HIS A 321 -19.98 -14.59 16.22
N ASP A 322 -19.72 -15.73 16.86
CA ASP A 322 -18.38 -16.30 16.97
C ASP A 322 -18.12 -17.37 15.91
N LEU A 323 -19.04 -18.34 15.75
CA LEU A 323 -18.82 -19.49 14.86
C LEU A 323 -19.18 -19.22 13.41
N SER A 324 -20.34 -18.60 13.14
CA SER A 324 -20.80 -18.36 11.77
C SER A 324 -19.76 -17.65 10.89
N PRO A 325 -19.10 -16.56 11.33
CA PRO A 325 -18.09 -15.89 10.51
C PRO A 325 -16.90 -16.78 10.12
N ILE A 326 -16.45 -17.65 11.03
CA ILE A 326 -15.34 -18.59 10.77
C ILE A 326 -15.73 -19.59 9.69
N TYR A 327 -16.94 -20.16 9.81
CA TYR A 327 -17.43 -21.14 8.83
C TYR A 327 -17.81 -20.52 7.49
N GLU A 328 -18.38 -19.32 7.47
CA GLU A 328 -18.63 -18.55 6.25
C GLU A 328 -17.34 -18.38 5.44
N TYR A 329 -16.27 -17.96 6.11
CA TYR A 329 -14.96 -17.84 5.49
C TYR A 329 -14.43 -19.19 5.03
N ALA A 330 -14.39 -20.21 5.89
CA ALA A 330 -13.82 -21.51 5.55
C ALA A 330 -14.55 -22.19 4.38
N LEU A 331 -15.88 -22.12 4.36
CA LEU A 331 -16.73 -22.76 3.35
C LEU A 331 -16.91 -21.93 2.07
N GLY A 332 -16.51 -20.66 2.07
CA GLY A 332 -16.72 -19.75 0.94
C GLY A 332 -18.19 -19.40 0.73
N ILE A 333 -18.91 -19.20 1.83
CA ILE A 333 -20.35 -18.87 1.86
C ILE A 333 -20.51 -17.53 2.56
N ALA A 334 -21.31 -16.65 1.97
CA ALA A 334 -21.66 -15.37 2.57
C ALA A 334 -23.08 -15.42 3.15
N TRP A 335 -23.26 -14.83 4.33
CA TRP A 335 -24.59 -14.53 4.84
C TRP A 335 -25.14 -13.23 4.22
N ASP A 336 -26.19 -13.34 3.42
CA ASP A 336 -26.94 -12.19 2.93
C ASP A 336 -27.86 -11.67 4.03
N LYS A 337 -27.45 -10.56 4.66
CA LYS A 337 -28.22 -9.91 5.74
C LYS A 337 -29.58 -9.38 5.25
N THR A 338 -29.70 -9.01 3.97
CA THR A 338 -30.93 -8.44 3.41
C THR A 338 -31.97 -9.52 3.13
N MET A 339 -31.53 -10.63 2.54
CA MET A 339 -32.39 -11.76 2.21
C MET A 339 -32.48 -12.79 3.35
N LYS A 340 -31.72 -12.60 4.44
CA LYS A 340 -31.58 -13.52 5.57
C LYS A 340 -31.35 -14.96 5.12
N LYS A 341 -30.41 -15.15 4.19
CA LYS A 341 -30.08 -16.46 3.64
C LYS A 341 -28.58 -16.59 3.40
N ALA A 342 -28.09 -17.82 3.48
CA ALA A 342 -26.75 -18.14 3.04
C ALA A 342 -26.71 -18.18 1.51
N VAL A 343 -25.64 -17.66 0.91
CA VAL A 343 -25.41 -17.67 -0.53
C VAL A 343 -23.97 -18.09 -0.77
N ILE A 344 -23.72 -18.93 -1.78
CA ILE A 344 -22.34 -19.20 -2.19
C ILE A 344 -21.73 -17.91 -2.69
N THR A 345 -20.55 -17.57 -2.20
CA THR A 345 -19.78 -16.47 -2.76
C THR A 345 -19.39 -16.87 -4.19
N PRO A 346 -19.91 -16.19 -5.24
CA PRO A 346 -19.53 -16.53 -6.60
C PRO A 346 -18.03 -16.37 -6.71
N VAL A 347 -17.33 -17.43 -7.13
CA VAL A 347 -15.98 -17.26 -7.68
C VAL A 347 -16.21 -16.38 -8.90
N LYS A 348 -15.97 -15.08 -8.76
CA LYS A 348 -15.93 -14.20 -9.93
C LYS A 348 -14.92 -14.86 -10.84
N SER A 349 -15.40 -15.35 -11.99
CA SER A 349 -14.60 -16.10 -12.93
C SER A 349 -13.49 -15.19 -13.41
N SER A 350 -12.39 -15.18 -12.65
CA SER A 350 -11.14 -14.75 -13.19
C SER A 350 -10.90 -15.71 -14.34
N HIS A 351 -10.87 -15.20 -15.56
CA HIS A 351 -10.20 -15.84 -16.68
C HIS A 351 -8.70 -15.97 -16.35
N SER A 352 -8.35 -16.57 -15.21
CA SER A 352 -7.07 -17.15 -14.94
C SER A 352 -6.97 -18.40 -15.80
N SER A 353 -6.72 -18.14 -17.09
CA SER A 353 -6.04 -19.05 -18.00
C SER A 353 -4.75 -19.65 -17.39
N LEU A 354 -4.31 -19.18 -16.22
CA LEU A 354 -3.28 -19.75 -15.35
C LEU A 354 -3.63 -21.15 -14.82
N THR A 355 -4.90 -21.50 -14.53
CA THR A 355 -5.23 -22.87 -14.06
C THR A 355 -5.18 -23.90 -15.19
N PHE A 356 -5.47 -23.51 -16.44
CA PHE A 356 -5.34 -24.38 -17.61
C PHE A 356 -3.90 -24.44 -18.15
N ARG A 357 -3.18 -23.30 -18.19
CA ARG A 357 -1.76 -23.28 -18.61
C ARG A 357 -0.83 -23.94 -17.60
N ALA A 358 -1.08 -23.87 -16.30
CA ALA A 358 -0.30 -24.60 -15.30
C ALA A 358 -0.46 -26.13 -15.45
N LYS A 359 -1.68 -26.61 -15.77
CA LYS A 359 -1.91 -28.02 -16.12
C LYS A 359 -1.20 -28.45 -17.40
N GLU A 360 -1.12 -27.61 -18.44
CA GLU A 360 -0.37 -27.92 -19.66
C GLU A 360 1.15 -27.87 -19.49
N PHE A 361 1.68 -26.89 -18.74
CA PHE A 361 3.12 -26.76 -18.50
C PHE A 361 3.65 -27.89 -17.62
N MET A 362 2.88 -28.32 -16.61
CA MET A 362 3.26 -29.46 -15.76
C MET A 362 3.10 -30.81 -16.47
N LYS A 363 2.13 -30.97 -17.40
CA LYS A 363 2.06 -32.17 -18.26
C LYS A 363 3.18 -32.23 -19.32
N LYS A 364 3.58 -31.09 -19.89
CA LYS A 364 4.66 -31.03 -20.90
C LYS A 364 6.05 -31.13 -20.26
N GLY A 365 6.25 -30.59 -19.05
CA GLY A 365 7.50 -30.74 -18.29
C GLY A 365 7.74 -32.16 -17.76
N GLY A 366 6.68 -32.88 -17.37
CA GLY A 366 6.78 -34.27 -16.89
C GLY A 366 7.12 -35.31 -17.96
N ASN A 367 6.86 -35.02 -19.24
CA ASN A 367 7.18 -35.91 -20.36
C ASN A 367 8.57 -35.65 -20.98
N ALA A 368 9.20 -34.51 -20.71
CA ALA A 368 10.55 -34.21 -21.19
C ALA A 368 11.65 -34.93 -20.38
N PHE A 369 11.35 -35.40 -19.16
CA PHE A 369 12.29 -36.12 -18.30
C PHE A 369 12.09 -37.65 -18.28
N ARG A 370 11.30 -38.20 -19.21
CA ARG A 370 11.04 -39.65 -19.26
C ARG A 370 11.32 -40.35 -20.58
N LYS A 371 11.89 -39.69 -21.58
CA LYS A 371 12.39 -40.38 -22.78
C LYS A 371 13.70 -39.77 -23.29
N LYS A 372 14.76 -40.57 -23.10
CA LYS A 372 16.13 -40.52 -23.64
C LYS A 372 17.07 -39.49 -23.04
#